data_AF-A0A833GYU5-F1
#
_entry.id   AF-A0A833GYU5-F1
#
_cell.length_a   1.000
_cell.length_b   1.000
_cell.length_c   1.000
_cell.angle_alpha   90.00
_cell.angle_beta   90.00
_cell.angle_gamma   90.00
#
_symmetry.space_group_name_H-M   'P 1'
#
loop_
_entity.id
_entity.type
_entity.pdbx_description
1 polymer ?
#
loop_
_entity_poly.entity_id
_entity_poly.type
_entity_poly.pdbx_seq_one_letter_code
_entity_poly.pdbx_strand_id
1 'polypeptide(L)'
;MRSLPVIVFSKNKAELVEQIDRVHRELAEFYRELPLDRMLVPADPMGWSARKNLHHIASTNRTMARYIGLPVWVLRMMGRPANASLTVEQIVPTNRPHITDHGTYRTGRTLDAKRLDRDINDLLESARMLAAAIEGKTEEQLDSLKSLFGGMTLRMFAHFVLKHSVYHSYVVRFRMENR
;
A
#
# COMPACT_ATOMS: atom_id res chain seq x y z
N MET A 1 0.10 -18.96 7.40
CA MET A 1 -0.86 -17.92 7.00
C MET A 1 -1.04 -17.95 5.49
N ARG A 2 -2.07 -17.29 4.92
CA ARG A 2 -2.20 -17.17 3.46
C ARG A 2 -0.99 -16.50 2.80
N SER A 3 -0.77 -16.76 1.51
CA SER A 3 0.20 -16.03 0.70
C SER A 3 -0.23 -14.57 0.55
N LEU A 4 0.77 -13.67 0.46
CA LEU A 4 0.54 -12.26 0.16
C LEU A 4 0.61 -12.06 -1.37
N PRO A 5 -0.15 -11.10 -1.91
CA PRO A 5 -0.18 -10.86 -3.34
C PRO A 5 1.19 -10.44 -3.87
N VAL A 6 1.51 -10.93 -5.07
CA VAL A 6 2.67 -10.48 -5.85
C VAL A 6 2.26 -9.29 -6.71
N ILE A 7 3.14 -8.28 -6.76
CA ILE A 7 2.98 -7.10 -7.61
C ILE A 7 3.74 -7.32 -8.91
N VAL A 8 3.03 -7.19 -10.03
CA VAL A 8 3.57 -7.28 -11.38
C VAL A 8 3.37 -5.96 -12.11
N PHE A 9 4.10 -5.75 -13.20
CA PHE A 9 3.90 -4.56 -14.04
C PHE A 9 2.55 -4.63 -14.79
N SER A 10 1.72 -3.61 -14.58
CA SER A 10 0.49 -3.37 -15.32
C SER A 10 0.75 -2.45 -16.51
N LYS A 11 0.60 -3.00 -17.72
CA LYS A 11 0.92 -2.35 -19.00
C LYS A 11 -0.05 -1.22 -19.34
N ASN A 12 -1.28 -1.32 -18.87
CA ASN A 12 -2.35 -0.35 -19.12
C ASN A 12 -3.11 -0.04 -17.83
N LYS A 13 -3.96 0.98 -17.90
CA LYS A 13 -4.77 1.45 -16.79
C LYS A 13 -5.72 0.39 -16.25
N ALA A 14 -6.34 -0.40 -17.13
CA ALA A 14 -7.29 -1.43 -16.74
C ALA A 14 -6.61 -2.52 -15.88
N GLU A 15 -5.46 -3.02 -16.33
CA GLU A 15 -4.62 -3.97 -15.57
C GLU A 15 -4.19 -3.40 -14.22
N LEU A 16 -3.89 -2.09 -14.16
CA LEU A 16 -3.46 -1.44 -12.91
C LEU A 16 -4.63 -1.33 -11.92
N VAL A 17 -5.82 -0.95 -12.39
CA VAL A 17 -7.03 -0.86 -11.58
C VAL A 17 -7.44 -2.22 -11.06
N GLU A 18 -7.43 -3.25 -11.92
CA GLU A 18 -7.71 -4.64 -11.52
C GLU A 18 -6.71 -5.11 -10.46
N GLN A 19 -5.41 -4.83 -10.65
CA GLN A 19 -4.38 -5.21 -9.69
C GLN A 19 -4.55 -4.46 -8.35
N ILE A 20 -4.95 -3.19 -8.35
CA ILE A 20 -5.26 -2.45 -7.13
C ILE A 20 -6.38 -3.15 -6.35
N ASP A 21 -7.49 -3.47 -7.00
CA ASP A 21 -8.62 -4.15 -6.37
C ASP A 21 -8.21 -5.53 -5.83
N ARG A 22 -7.61 -6.36 -6.67
CA ARG A 22 -7.15 -7.71 -6.30
C ARG A 22 -6.21 -7.68 -5.09
N VAL A 23 -5.16 -6.86 -5.13
CA VAL A 23 -4.17 -6.76 -4.04
C VAL A 23 -4.86 -6.37 -2.73
N HIS A 24 -5.71 -5.34 -2.73
CA HIS A 24 -6.31 -4.87 -1.48
C HIS A 24 -7.37 -5.82 -0.92
N ARG A 25 -8.10 -6.56 -1.77
CA ARG A 25 -8.97 -7.65 -1.31
C ARG A 25 -8.15 -8.77 -0.66
N GLU A 26 -7.07 -9.20 -1.30
CA GLU A 26 -6.20 -10.24 -0.72
C GLU A 26 -5.56 -9.80 0.61
N LEU A 27 -5.15 -8.53 0.71
CA LEU A 27 -4.67 -7.95 1.97
C LEU A 27 -5.77 -7.85 3.02
N ALA A 28 -7.00 -7.47 2.64
CA ALA A 28 -8.13 -7.43 3.56
C ALA A 28 -8.39 -8.81 4.19
N GLU A 29 -8.43 -9.86 3.38
CA GLU A 29 -8.59 -11.22 3.90
C GLU A 29 -7.40 -11.64 4.80
N PHE A 30 -6.16 -11.27 4.45
CA PHE A 30 -5.01 -11.50 5.32
C PHE A 30 -5.21 -10.90 6.71
N TYR A 31 -5.67 -9.64 6.80
CA TYR A 31 -5.91 -8.99 8.09
C TYR A 31 -7.10 -9.60 8.86
N ARG A 32 -8.10 -10.16 8.18
CA ARG A 32 -9.21 -10.88 8.83
C ARG A 32 -8.77 -12.19 9.49
N GLU A 33 -7.76 -12.85 8.96
CA GLU A 33 -7.21 -14.10 9.49
C GLU A 33 -6.31 -13.89 10.72
N LEU A 34 -5.96 -12.64 11.06
CA LEU A 34 -5.04 -12.36 12.16
C LEU A 34 -5.70 -12.56 13.54
N PRO A 35 -4.96 -13.11 14.53
CA PRO A 35 -5.45 -13.20 15.91
C PRO A 35 -5.75 -11.80 16.48
N LEU A 36 -7.01 -11.58 16.89
CA LEU A 36 -7.49 -10.28 17.37
C LEU A 36 -6.76 -9.78 18.63
N ASP A 37 -6.26 -10.70 19.45
CA ASP A 37 -5.47 -10.45 20.67
C ASP A 37 -4.04 -9.95 20.38
N ARG A 38 -3.59 -9.99 19.12
CA ARG A 38 -2.27 -9.52 18.68
C ARG A 38 -2.32 -8.28 17.80
N MET A 39 -3.53 -7.79 17.46
CA MET A 39 -3.70 -6.69 16.52
C MET A 39 -3.31 -5.32 17.08
N LEU A 40 -3.43 -5.14 18.41
CA LEU A 40 -3.26 -3.84 19.06
C LEU A 40 -1.87 -3.62 19.66
N VAL A 41 -1.16 -4.70 20.01
CA VAL A 41 0.12 -4.63 20.70
C VAL A 41 1.22 -4.25 19.70
N PRO A 42 2.07 -3.25 19.98
CA PRO A 42 3.27 -3.00 19.21
C PRO A 42 4.17 -4.25 19.16
N ALA A 43 4.95 -4.41 18.09
CA ALA A 43 5.91 -5.50 18.02
C ALA A 43 7.09 -5.23 18.97
N ASP A 44 7.57 -6.29 19.61
CA ASP A 44 8.73 -6.27 20.53
C ASP A 44 9.94 -6.91 19.81
N PRO A 45 11.16 -6.33 19.85
CA PRO A 45 11.60 -5.19 20.66
C PRO A 45 11.16 -3.82 20.11
N MET A 46 10.88 -3.73 18.82
CA MET A 46 10.48 -2.45 18.20
C MET A 46 9.68 -2.68 16.92
N GLY A 47 8.45 -2.20 16.88
CA GLY A 47 7.67 -2.16 15.65
C GLY A 47 6.23 -1.74 15.85
N TRP A 48 5.56 -1.39 14.76
CA TRP A 48 4.15 -1.04 14.78
C TRP A 48 3.27 -2.26 15.03
N SER A 49 2.14 -2.04 15.71
CA SER A 49 1.08 -3.05 15.80
C SER A 49 0.54 -3.42 14.41
N ALA A 50 -0.05 -4.60 14.28
CA ALA A 50 -0.66 -5.02 13.02
C ALA A 50 -1.75 -4.02 12.55
N ARG A 51 -2.58 -3.53 13.48
CA ARG A 51 -3.58 -2.50 13.18
C ARG A 51 -2.97 -1.19 12.68
N LYS A 52 -1.82 -0.77 13.24
CA LYS A 52 -1.15 0.46 12.79
C LYS A 52 -0.56 0.32 11.39
N ASN A 53 -0.08 -0.88 11.02
CA ASN A 53 0.31 -1.17 9.63
C ASN A 53 -0.89 -1.09 8.68
N LEU A 54 -2.02 -1.70 9.02
CA LEU A 54 -3.27 -1.61 8.25
C LEU A 54 -3.70 -0.16 8.01
N HIS A 55 -3.73 0.66 9.07
CA HIS A 55 -4.06 2.09 8.97
C HIS A 55 -3.07 2.87 8.12
N HIS A 56 -1.79 2.54 8.20
CA HIS A 56 -0.78 3.19 7.38
C HIS A 56 -1.01 2.94 5.90
N ILE A 57 -1.32 1.69 5.52
CA ILE A 57 -1.67 1.34 4.14
C ILE A 57 -2.84 2.19 3.65
N ALA A 58 -3.94 2.23 4.41
CA ALA A 58 -5.12 3.00 4.02
C ALA A 58 -4.85 4.51 3.91
N SER A 59 -4.04 5.07 4.81
CA SER A 59 -3.62 6.47 4.77
C SER A 59 -2.74 6.79 3.55
N THR A 60 -1.80 5.90 3.23
CA THR A 60 -0.93 6.01 2.06
C THR A 60 -1.76 6.00 0.77
N ASN A 61 -2.69 5.06 0.63
CA ASN A 61 -3.61 4.98 -0.51
C ASN A 61 -4.36 6.29 -0.74
N ARG A 62 -4.93 6.88 0.33
CA ARG A 62 -5.66 8.16 0.23
C ARG A 62 -4.76 9.31 -0.17
N THR A 63 -3.57 9.37 0.41
CA THR A 63 -2.60 10.44 0.11
C THR A 63 -2.21 10.37 -1.36
N MET A 64 -1.97 9.17 -1.88
CA MET A 64 -1.61 8.98 -3.28
C MET A 64 -2.79 9.20 -4.21
N ALA A 65 -3.99 8.74 -3.86
CA ALA A 65 -5.22 9.01 -4.60
C ALA A 65 -5.46 10.51 -4.77
N ARG A 66 -5.31 11.29 -3.68
CA ARG A 66 -5.42 12.76 -3.73
C ARG A 66 -4.38 13.40 -4.64
N TYR A 67 -3.14 12.94 -4.58
CA TYR A 67 -2.06 13.45 -5.43
C TYR A 67 -2.31 13.15 -6.91
N ILE A 68 -2.59 11.88 -7.25
CA ILE A 68 -2.90 11.45 -8.62
C ILE A 68 -4.16 12.16 -9.13
N GLY A 69 -5.13 12.39 -8.24
CA GLY A 69 -6.37 13.12 -8.52
C GLY A 69 -6.19 14.61 -8.78
N LEU A 70 -5.00 15.19 -8.56
CA LEU A 70 -4.77 16.61 -8.86
C LEU A 70 -5.07 16.93 -10.34
N PRO A 71 -5.50 18.18 -10.64
CA PRO A 71 -5.67 18.62 -12.01
C PRO A 71 -4.36 18.50 -12.82
N VAL A 72 -4.47 18.15 -14.10
CA VAL A 72 -3.31 17.89 -14.97
C VAL A 72 -2.37 19.09 -15.05
N TRP A 73 -2.90 20.32 -15.06
CA TRP A 73 -2.09 21.53 -15.08
C TRP A 73 -1.22 21.66 -13.81
N VAL A 74 -1.74 21.27 -12.64
CA VAL A 74 -0.98 21.24 -11.38
C VAL A 74 0.15 20.22 -11.47
N LEU A 75 -0.15 19.01 -11.93
CA LEU A 75 0.83 17.94 -12.08
C LEU A 75 1.95 18.32 -13.06
N ARG A 76 1.63 19.05 -14.14
CA ARG A 76 2.62 19.57 -15.10
C ARG A 76 3.58 20.59 -14.48
N MET A 77 3.11 21.44 -13.56
CA MET A 77 3.96 22.41 -12.87
C MET A 77 4.99 21.75 -11.94
N MET A 78 4.77 20.50 -11.51
CA MET A 78 5.73 19.76 -10.68
C MET A 78 6.98 19.29 -11.46
N GLY A 79 6.96 19.45 -12.78
CA GLY A 79 8.05 19.07 -13.69
C GLY A 79 7.92 17.64 -14.21
N ARG A 80 9.06 17.07 -14.65
CA ARG A 80 9.12 15.72 -15.22
C ARG A 80 9.67 14.70 -14.21
N PRO A 81 9.30 13.41 -14.34
CA PRO A 81 9.95 12.33 -13.59
C PRO A 81 11.47 12.34 -13.81
N ALA A 82 12.25 12.17 -12.74
CA ALA A 82 13.70 12.05 -12.86
C ALA A 82 14.14 10.74 -13.54
N ASN A 83 13.36 9.67 -13.39
CA ASN A 83 13.59 8.37 -14.01
C ASN A 83 12.26 7.81 -14.55
N ALA A 84 11.94 8.13 -15.80
CA ALA A 84 10.73 7.66 -16.45
C ALA A 84 10.80 6.17 -16.86
N SER A 85 11.99 5.57 -16.92
CA SER A 85 12.23 4.18 -17.31
C SER A 85 12.37 3.23 -16.11
N LEU A 86 11.96 3.65 -14.92
CA LEU A 86 12.02 2.84 -13.70
C LEU A 86 11.09 1.62 -13.84
N THR A 87 11.61 0.42 -13.57
CA THR A 87 10.80 -0.82 -13.59
C THR A 87 10.22 -1.16 -12.22
N VAL A 88 9.21 -2.05 -12.18
CA VAL A 88 8.58 -2.48 -10.91
C VAL A 88 9.59 -3.11 -9.96
N GLU A 89 10.55 -3.87 -10.48
CA GLU A 89 11.58 -4.57 -9.73
C GLU A 89 12.49 -3.57 -9.00
N GLN A 90 12.79 -2.44 -9.65
CA GLN A 90 13.65 -1.38 -9.13
C GLN A 90 12.99 -0.52 -8.04
N ILE A 91 11.67 -0.61 -7.87
CA ILE A 91 10.94 0.15 -6.85
C ILE A 91 11.23 -0.42 -5.46
N VAL A 92 11.81 0.38 -4.58
CA VAL A 92 11.94 0.04 -3.17
C VAL A 92 10.63 0.38 -2.45
N PRO A 93 10.00 -0.55 -1.69
CA PRO A 93 8.71 -0.31 -1.03
C PRO A 93 8.81 0.61 0.20
N THR A 94 10.02 1.03 0.59
CA THR A 94 10.27 1.89 1.75
C THR A 94 11.54 2.72 1.53
N ASN A 95 11.52 3.98 1.98
CA ASN A 95 12.71 4.83 2.01
C ASN A 95 13.62 4.54 3.21
N ARG A 96 13.25 3.57 4.06
CA ARG A 96 13.98 3.18 5.27
C ARG A 96 14.24 1.68 5.29
N PRO A 97 15.14 1.16 4.44
CA PRO A 97 15.45 -0.27 4.36
C PRO A 97 16.06 -0.86 5.64
N HIS A 98 16.48 -0.01 6.59
CA HIS A 98 17.10 -0.40 7.87
C HIS A 98 16.17 -0.34 9.08
N ILE A 99 14.87 -0.01 8.91
CA ILE A 99 13.93 -0.27 10.00
C ILE A 99 13.82 -1.77 10.10
N THR A 100 14.19 -2.27 11.26
CA THR A 100 14.35 -3.67 11.48
C THR A 100 13.02 -4.40 11.38
N ASP A 101 12.91 -5.26 10.38
CA ASP A 101 11.77 -6.16 10.19
C ASP A 101 11.72 -7.26 11.28
N HIS A 102 12.54 -7.19 12.33
CA HIS A 102 12.53 -8.14 13.43
C HIS A 102 11.45 -7.83 14.49
N GLY A 103 11.18 -8.83 15.31
CA GLY A 103 10.29 -8.76 16.46
C GLY A 103 9.10 -9.70 16.37
N THR A 104 8.30 -9.72 17.43
CA THR A 104 7.14 -10.61 17.56
C THR A 104 5.94 -9.87 18.16
N TYR A 105 4.73 -10.30 17.82
CA TYR A 105 3.52 -9.79 18.46
C TYR A 105 3.15 -10.64 19.67
N ARG A 106 3.24 -10.03 20.86
CA ARG A 106 2.73 -10.61 22.10
C ARG A 106 1.20 -10.53 22.14
N THR A 107 0.58 -11.45 22.89
CA THR A 107 -0.85 -11.38 23.19
C THR A 107 -1.13 -10.21 24.12
N GLY A 108 -2.23 -9.49 23.89
CA GLY A 108 -2.69 -8.39 24.73
C GLY A 108 -4.19 -8.19 24.62
N ARG A 109 -4.64 -6.94 24.71
CA ARG A 109 -6.08 -6.64 24.61
C ARG A 109 -6.62 -7.02 23.24
N THR A 110 -7.66 -7.86 23.23
CA THR A 110 -8.40 -8.26 22.03
C THR A 110 -9.03 -7.07 21.33
N LEU A 111 -8.77 -6.94 20.02
CA LEU A 111 -9.50 -6.03 19.15
C LEU A 111 -10.95 -6.52 18.98
N ASP A 112 -11.91 -5.62 19.12
CA ASP A 112 -13.32 -5.91 18.80
C ASP A 112 -13.49 -6.19 17.29
N ALA A 113 -14.21 -7.26 16.95
CA ALA A 113 -14.37 -7.69 15.55
C ALA A 113 -15.01 -6.60 14.68
N LYS A 114 -16.01 -5.86 15.20
CA LYS A 114 -16.63 -4.75 14.46
C LYS A 114 -15.67 -3.58 14.23
N ARG A 115 -14.67 -3.39 15.10
CA ARG A 115 -13.57 -2.43 14.85
C ARG A 115 -12.66 -2.91 13.73
N LEU A 116 -12.33 -4.20 13.68
CA LEU A 116 -11.57 -4.76 12.57
C LEU A 116 -12.32 -4.58 11.26
N ASP A 117 -13.61 -4.92 11.20
CA ASP A 117 -14.43 -4.75 9.99
C ASP A 117 -14.43 -3.31 9.47
N ARG A 118 -14.47 -2.31 10.37
CA ARG A 118 -14.34 -0.90 9.99
C ARG A 118 -12.96 -0.59 9.43
N ASP A 119 -11.89 -1.06 10.04
CA ASP A 119 -10.52 -0.84 9.55
C ASP A 119 -10.31 -1.53 8.18
N ILE A 120 -10.93 -2.69 7.94
CA ILE A 120 -10.91 -3.38 6.65
C ILE A 120 -11.70 -2.61 5.59
N ASN A 121 -12.90 -2.13 5.93
CA ASN A 121 -13.69 -1.30 5.00
C ASN A 121 -12.96 0.01 4.67
N ASP A 122 -12.23 0.57 5.64
CA ASP A 122 -11.37 1.74 5.46
C ASP A 122 -10.25 1.48 4.43
N LEU A 123 -9.60 0.31 4.52
CA LEU A 123 -8.61 -0.16 3.54
C LEU A 123 -9.22 -0.27 2.14
N LEU A 124 -10.36 -0.96 2.00
CA LEU A 124 -11.01 -1.19 0.72
C LEU A 124 -11.54 0.10 0.09
N GLU A 125 -12.07 1.02 0.90
CA GLU A 125 -12.45 2.36 0.44
C GLU A 125 -11.23 3.14 -0.06
N SER A 126 -10.13 3.12 0.69
CA SER A 126 -8.90 3.81 0.27
C SER A 126 -8.35 3.27 -1.06
N ALA A 127 -8.48 1.96 -1.31
CA ALA A 127 -8.09 1.32 -2.56
C ALA A 127 -8.98 1.75 -3.72
N ARG A 128 -10.30 1.84 -3.50
CA ARG A 128 -11.26 2.37 -4.48
C ARG A 128 -10.97 3.81 -4.85
N MET A 129 -10.62 4.65 -3.88
CA MET A 129 -10.18 6.03 -4.15
C MET A 129 -8.94 6.07 -5.04
N LEU A 130 -7.96 5.19 -4.80
CA LEU A 130 -6.75 5.10 -5.62
C LEU A 130 -7.08 4.64 -7.05
N ALA A 131 -7.92 3.61 -7.19
CA ALA A 131 -8.39 3.12 -8.48
C ALA A 131 -9.11 4.22 -9.27
N ALA A 132 -10.05 4.93 -8.64
CA ALA A 132 -10.77 6.03 -9.28
C ALA A 132 -9.84 7.18 -9.72
N ALA A 133 -8.82 7.50 -8.92
CA ALA A 133 -7.84 8.51 -9.30
C ALA A 133 -7.01 8.10 -10.53
N ILE A 134 -6.68 6.81 -10.64
CA ILE A 134 -6.04 6.22 -11.83
C ILE A 134 -6.99 6.27 -13.03
N GLU A 135 -8.25 5.85 -12.86
CA GLU A 135 -9.27 5.88 -13.92
C GLU A 135 -9.47 7.28 -14.53
N GLY A 136 -9.41 8.31 -13.69
CA GLY A 136 -9.50 9.72 -14.08
C GLY A 136 -8.31 10.27 -14.87
N LYS A 137 -7.32 9.44 -15.22
CA LYS A 137 -6.16 9.80 -16.04
C LYS A 137 -6.12 9.03 -17.36
N THR A 138 -5.50 9.63 -18.37
CA THR A 138 -5.16 8.95 -19.64
C THR A 138 -3.89 8.11 -19.47
N GLU A 139 -3.67 7.14 -20.36
CA GLU A 139 -2.42 6.35 -20.35
C GLU A 139 -1.19 7.26 -20.45
N GLU A 140 -1.20 8.21 -21.39
CA GLU A 140 -0.13 9.20 -21.56
C GLU A 140 0.14 9.99 -20.27
N GLN A 141 -0.91 10.40 -19.55
CA GLN A 141 -0.74 11.11 -18.28
C GLN A 141 -0.13 10.23 -17.21
N LEU A 142 -0.53 8.95 -17.14
CA LEU A 142 0.04 8.00 -16.19
C LEU A 142 1.53 7.75 -16.45
N ASP A 143 1.95 7.80 -17.72
CA ASP A 143 3.30 7.48 -18.15
C ASP A 143 4.23 8.69 -18.30
N SER A 144 3.71 9.91 -18.29
CA SER A 144 4.52 11.14 -18.46
C SER A 144 4.53 12.06 -17.24
N LEU A 145 3.47 12.08 -16.42
CA LEU A 145 3.38 13.01 -15.30
C LEU A 145 4.19 12.52 -14.10
N LYS A 146 4.80 13.49 -13.41
CA LYS A 146 5.65 13.26 -12.24
C LYS A 146 4.82 12.88 -11.01
N SER A 147 5.34 11.92 -10.24
CA SER A 147 4.82 11.51 -8.94
C SER A 147 5.27 12.42 -7.79
N LEU A 148 4.63 12.25 -6.61
CA LEU A 148 4.90 13.03 -5.41
C LEU A 148 6.37 12.94 -4.93
N PHE A 149 7.03 11.81 -5.12
CA PHE A 149 8.44 11.62 -4.75
C PHE A 149 9.42 11.92 -5.89
N GLY A 150 8.91 12.50 -6.99
CA GLY A 150 9.67 13.10 -8.08
C GLY A 150 10.50 12.17 -8.96
N GLY A 151 10.80 10.96 -8.50
CA GLY A 151 11.64 10.00 -9.21
C GLY A 151 10.96 9.23 -10.33
N MET A 152 9.62 9.10 -10.31
CA MET A 152 8.90 8.16 -11.16
C MET A 152 7.60 8.73 -11.74
N THR A 153 7.05 8.05 -12.75
CA THR A 153 5.76 8.37 -13.37
C THR A 153 4.59 8.09 -12.41
N LEU A 154 3.37 8.57 -12.70
CA LEU A 154 2.19 8.24 -11.89
C LEU A 154 1.88 6.73 -11.91
N ARG A 155 2.05 6.06 -13.06
CA ARG A 155 1.92 4.60 -13.17
C ARG A 155 2.87 3.91 -12.20
N MET A 156 4.15 4.27 -12.23
CA MET A 156 5.13 3.62 -11.37
C MET A 156 4.91 3.95 -9.91
N PHE A 157 4.37 5.13 -9.63
CA PHE A 157 3.99 5.48 -8.28
C PHE A 157 2.84 4.64 -7.73
N ALA A 158 1.85 4.29 -8.55
CA ALA A 158 0.82 3.34 -8.14
C ALA A 158 1.40 1.96 -7.83
N HIS A 159 2.35 1.46 -8.64
CA HIS A 159 3.07 0.21 -8.34
C HIS A 159 3.87 0.30 -7.03
N PHE A 160 4.48 1.44 -6.74
CA PHE A 160 5.10 1.69 -5.44
C PHE A 160 4.11 1.55 -4.29
N VAL A 161 2.90 2.12 -4.41
CA VAL A 161 1.86 2.00 -3.38
C VAL A 161 1.46 0.54 -3.16
N LEU A 162 1.33 -0.24 -4.23
CA LEU A 162 1.04 -1.67 -4.12
C LEU A 162 2.16 -2.43 -3.41
N LYS A 163 3.43 -2.24 -3.82
CA LYS A 163 4.58 -2.87 -3.16
C LYS A 163 4.69 -2.44 -1.69
N HIS A 164 4.43 -1.18 -1.40
CA HIS A 164 4.43 -0.64 -0.04
C HIS A 164 3.34 -1.29 0.83
N SER A 165 2.14 -1.47 0.29
CA SER A 165 1.03 -2.13 0.97
C SER A 165 1.33 -3.60 1.30
N VAL A 166 1.92 -4.30 0.34
CA VAL A 166 2.38 -5.69 0.53
C VAL A 166 3.52 -5.75 1.55
N TYR A 167 4.48 -4.84 1.50
CA TYR A 167 5.59 -4.78 2.46
C TYR A 167 5.10 -4.63 3.90
N HIS A 168 4.17 -3.70 4.17
CA HIS A 168 3.61 -3.56 5.52
C HIS A 168 2.86 -4.80 6.00
N SER A 169 2.19 -5.51 5.09
CA SER A 169 1.51 -6.78 5.41
C SER A 169 2.51 -7.93 5.59
N TYR A 170 3.60 -7.94 4.84
CA TYR A 170 4.73 -8.88 4.99
C TYR A 170 5.37 -8.74 6.36
N VAL A 171 5.65 -7.52 6.80
CA VAL A 171 6.19 -7.24 8.14
C VAL A 171 5.26 -7.77 9.23
N VAL A 172 3.95 -7.60 9.07
CA VAL A 172 2.96 -8.15 10.01
C VAL A 172 3.01 -9.68 10.03
N ARG A 173 2.98 -10.32 8.85
CA ARG A 173 3.05 -11.79 8.73
C ARG A 173 4.32 -12.33 9.38
N PHE A 174 5.46 -11.77 9.04
CA PHE A 174 6.76 -12.17 9.57
C PHE A 174 6.78 -12.13 11.10
N ARG A 175 6.24 -11.06 11.71
CA ARG A 175 6.17 -10.92 13.18
C ARG A 175 5.12 -11.80 13.86
N MET A 176 4.13 -12.28 13.11
CA MET A 176 3.14 -13.25 13.61
C MET A 176 3.67 -14.68 13.58
N GLU A 177 4.50 -15.00 12.58
CA GLU A 177 5.07 -16.32 12.34
C GLU A 177 6.36 -16.56 13.13
N ASN A 178 7.19 -15.53 13.35
CA ASN A 178 8.27 -15.62 14.33
C ASN A 178 7.67 -15.67 15.74
N ARG A 179 7.69 -16.86 16.33
CA ARG A 179 7.31 -17.13 17.72
C ARG A 179 8.54 -17.57 18.49
#